data_AF-A0A525JSX0-F1
#
_entry.id   AF-A0A525JSX0-F1
#
_cell.length_a   1.000
_cell.length_b   1.000
_cell.length_c   1.000
_cell.angle_alpha   90.00
_cell.angle_beta   90.00
_cell.angle_gamma   90.00
#
_symmetry.space_group_name_H-M   'P 1'
#
loop_
_entity.id
_entity.type
_entity.pdbx_description
1 polymer ?
#
loop_
_entity_poly.entity_id
_entity_poly.type
_entity_poly.pdbx_seq_one_letter_code
_entity_poly.pdbx_strand_id
1 'polypeptide(L)' 'MTLADRIPTLSDQEVANLLANARRLSAAGDERQKAAAAELLPALEAASEERRAERIAAAQIKRAAARRPPRAAA' A
#
# COMPACT_ATOMS: atom_id res chain seq x y z
N MET A 1 1.33 18.62 -11.91
CA MET A 1 1.76 17.35 -11.29
C MET A 1 1.49 17.45 -9.80
N THR A 2 0.59 16.62 -9.29
CA THR A 2 0.23 16.54 -7.87
C THR A 2 1.03 15.42 -7.19
N LEU A 3 0.98 15.37 -5.86
CA LEU A 3 1.52 14.22 -5.12
C LEU A 3 0.71 12.94 -5.37
N ALA A 4 -0.60 13.06 -5.60
CA ALA A 4 -1.47 11.92 -5.92
C ALA A 4 -1.04 11.24 -7.23
N ASP A 5 -0.65 12.02 -8.24
CA ASP A 5 -0.17 11.52 -9.54
C ASP A 5 1.08 10.62 -9.41
N ARG A 6 1.83 10.74 -8.30
CA ARG A 6 3.06 9.99 -8.05
C ARG A 6 2.84 8.68 -7.32
N ILE A 7 1.68 8.48 -6.67
CA ILE A 7 1.37 7.28 -5.86
C ILE A 7 1.62 5.97 -6.63
N PRO A 8 1.26 5.84 -7.92
CA PRO A 8 1.53 4.60 -8.68
C PRO A 8 3.02 4.26 -8.81
N THR A 9 3.91 5.25 -8.72
CA THR A 9 5.37 5.07 -8.85
C THR A 9 6.08 4.84 -7.52
N LEU A 10 5.38 4.98 -6.39
CA LEU A 10 5.97 4.82 -5.07
C LEU A 10 6.16 3.33 -4.74
N SER A 11 7.21 3.01 -4.00
CA SER A 11 7.38 1.71 -3.35
C SER A 11 6.40 1.51 -2.19
N ASP A 12 6.24 0.26 -1.74
CA ASP A 12 5.34 -0.08 -0.62
C ASP A 12 5.71 0.69 0.65
N GLN A 13 7.01 0.81 0.91
CA GLN A 13 7.53 1.54 2.06
C GLN A 13 7.22 3.04 1.95
N GLU A 14 7.35 3.62 0.76
CA GLU A 14 7.04 5.03 0.53
C GLU A 14 5.55 5.32 0.69
N VAL A 15 4.66 4.45 0.18
CA VAL A 15 3.21 4.58 0.40
C VAL A 15 2.88 4.48 1.89
N ALA A 16 3.47 3.51 2.62
CA ALA A 16 3.24 3.36 4.05
C ALA A 16 3.71 4.59 4.85
N ASN A 17 4.90 5.12 4.54
CA ASN A 17 5.44 6.31 5.18
C ASN A 17 4.59 7.54 4.89
N LEU A 18 4.19 7.73 3.63
CA LEU A 18 3.38 8.87 3.21
C LEU A 18 1.98 8.81 3.84
N LEU A 19 1.36 7.63 3.91
CA LEU A 19 0.09 7.42 4.60
C LEU A 19 0.19 7.74 6.10
N ALA A 20 1.23 7.26 6.78
CA ALA A 20 1.44 7.56 8.21
C ALA A 20 1.60 9.07 8.46
N ASN A 21 2.36 9.76 7.60
CA ASN A 21 2.51 11.21 7.66
C ASN A 21 1.20 11.95 7.39
N ALA A 22 0.45 11.55 6.36
CA ALA A 22 -0.84 12.15 6.04
C ALA A 22 -1.83 12.01 7.21
N ARG A 23 -1.90 10.83 7.85
CA ARG A 23 -2.72 10.63 9.06
C ARG A 23 -2.31 11.54 10.21
N ARG A 24 -1.00 11.70 10.45
CA ARG A 24 -0.49 12.58 11.50
C ARG A 24 -0.83 14.06 11.22
N LEU A 25 -0.70 14.50 9.96
CA LEU A 25 -1.05 15.86 9.54
C LEU A 25 -2.57 16.12 9.59
N SER A 26 -3.39 15.14 9.24
CA SER A 26 -4.85 15.23 9.38
C SER A 26 -5.27 15.41 10.85
N ALA A 27 -4.59 14.76 11.78
CA ALA A 27 -4.90 14.85 13.20
C ALA A 27 -4.35 16.12 13.88
N ALA A 28 -3.11 16.51 13.59
CA ALA A 28 -2.36 17.49 14.37
C ALA A 28 -1.75 18.64 13.56
N GLY A 29 -1.98 18.69 12.25
CA GLY A 29 -1.44 19.75 11.39
C GLY A 29 -2.20 21.08 11.50
N ASP A 30 -1.65 22.11 10.87
CA ASP A 30 -2.39 23.35 10.60
C ASP A 30 -3.51 23.14 9.57
N GLU A 31 -4.36 24.14 9.37
CA GLU A 31 -5.52 24.03 8.46
C GLU A 31 -5.12 23.69 7.01
N ARG A 32 -3.97 24.19 6.53
CA ARG A 32 -3.48 23.86 5.18
C ARG A 32 -2.98 22.42 5.10
N GLN A 33 -2.27 21.97 6.13
CA GLN A 33 -1.77 20.61 6.25
C GLN A 33 -2.92 19.60 6.36
N LYS A 34 -3.95 19.91 7.15
CA LYS A 34 -5.16 19.08 7.25
C LYS A 34 -5.89 18.98 5.92
N ALA A 35 -6.06 20.09 5.20
CA ALA A 35 -6.69 20.09 3.88
C ALA A 35 -5.91 19.24 2.87
N ALA A 36 -4.58 19.40 2.81
CA ALA A 36 -3.72 18.60 1.94
C ALA A 36 -3.73 17.11 2.32
N ALA A 37 -3.77 16.79 3.61
CA ALA A 37 -3.91 15.41 4.08
C ALA A 37 -5.27 14.81 3.70
N ALA A 38 -6.35 15.57 3.84
CA ALA A 38 -7.69 15.12 3.46
C ALA A 38 -7.81 14.79 1.96
N GLU A 39 -7.11 15.54 1.11
CA GLU A 39 -7.04 15.28 -0.33
C GLU A 39 -6.27 13.99 -0.66
N LEU A 40 -5.17 13.72 0.06
CA LEU A 40 -4.27 12.59 -0.25
C LEU A 40 -4.68 11.27 0.42
N LEU A 41 -5.32 11.31 1.58
CA LEU A 41 -5.63 10.12 2.38
C LEU A 41 -6.41 9.05 1.60
N PRO A 42 -7.49 9.36 0.86
CA PRO A 42 -8.25 8.35 0.12
C PRO A 42 -7.40 7.57 -0.88
N ALA A 43 -6.52 8.26 -1.62
CA ALA A 43 -5.66 7.64 -2.63
C ALA A 43 -4.56 6.78 -1.99
N LEU A 44 -3.99 7.23 -0.88
CA LEU A 44 -2.96 6.49 -0.15
C LEU A 44 -3.51 5.23 0.53
N GLU A 45 -4.73 5.31 1.07
CA GLU A 45 -5.40 4.16 1.70
C GLU A 45 -5.79 3.11 0.66
N ALA A 46 -6.34 3.53 -0.48
CA ALA A 46 -6.63 2.62 -1.58
C ALA A 46 -5.37 1.89 -2.07
N ALA A 47 -4.29 2.62 -2.32
CA ALA A 47 -3.02 2.03 -2.76
C ALA A 47 -2.42 1.08 -1.71
N SER A 48 -2.54 1.42 -0.41
CA SER A 48 -2.03 0.57 0.67
C SER A 48 -2.79 -0.75 0.77
N GLU A 49 -4.12 -0.72 0.67
CA GLU A 49 -4.96 -1.92 0.70
C GLU A 49 -4.81 -2.78 -0.56
N GLU A 50 -4.70 -2.19 -1.75
CA GLU A 50 -4.43 -2.91 -3.00
C GLU A 50 -3.13 -3.71 -2.89
N ARG A 51 -2.03 -3.06 -2.51
CA ARG A 51 -0.73 -3.71 -2.31
C ARG A 51 -0.79 -4.79 -1.24
N ARG A 52 -1.55 -4.55 -0.17
CA ARG A 52 -1.75 -5.56 0.89
C ARG A 52 -2.47 -6.79 0.34
N ALA A 53 -3.51 -6.59 -0.48
CA ALA A 53 -4.23 -7.68 -1.13
C ALA A 53 -3.31 -8.46 -2.08
N GLU A 54 -2.51 -7.79 -2.89
CA GLU A 54 -1.53 -8.41 -3.80
C GLU A 54 -0.50 -9.26 -3.04
N ARG A 55 0.05 -8.74 -1.93
CA ARG A 55 1.00 -9.50 -1.10
C ARG A 55 0.36 -10.75 -0.51
N ILE A 56 -0.88 -10.65 -0.03
CA ILE A 56 -1.62 -11.80 0.48
C ILE A 56 -1.86 -12.81 -0.64
N ALA A 57 -2.32 -12.38 -1.81
CA ALA A 57 -2.55 -13.25 -2.97
C ALA A 57 -1.26 -13.97 -3.41
N ALA A 58 -0.15 -13.23 -3.54
CA ALA A 58 1.16 -13.79 -3.88
C ALA A 58 1.65 -14.81 -2.84
N ALA A 59 1.43 -14.55 -1.54
CA ALA A 59 1.77 -15.48 -0.48
C ALA A 59 0.94 -16.78 -0.54
N GLN A 60 -0.36 -16.68 -0.88
CA GLN A 60 -1.22 -17.85 -1.06
C GLN A 60 -0.75 -18.72 -2.25
N ILE A 61 -0.39 -18.10 -3.38
CA ILE A 61 0.14 -18.82 -4.55
C ILE A 61 1.43 -19.57 -4.20
N LYS A 62 2.37 -18.90 -3.52
CA LYS A 62 3.64 -19.52 -3.09
C LYS A 62 3.39 -20.71 -2.15
N ARG A 63 2.45 -20.59 -1.21
CA ARG A 63 2.07 -21.67 -0.29
C ARG A 63 1.44 -22.86 -1.02
N ALA A 64 0.59 -22.60 -2.01
CA ALA A 64 -0.01 -23.65 -2.83
C ALA A 64 1.05 -24.40 -3.65
N ALA A 65 2.00 -23.68 -4.24
CA ALA A 65 3.11 -24.29 -4.99
C ALA A 65 4.02 -25.16 -4.11
N ALA A 66 4.34 -24.70 -2.89
CA ALA A 66 5.18 -25.44 -1.96
C ALA A 66 4.53 -26.72 -1.41
N ARG A 67 3.19 -26.81 -1.43
CA ARG A 67 2.44 -28.00 -0.99
C ARG A 67 2.29 -29.08 -2.05
N ARG A 68 2.68 -28.83 -3.30
CA ARG A 68 2.62 -29.83 -4.36
C ARG A 68 3.77 -30.82 -4.16
N PRO A 69 3.51 -32.09 -3.81
CA PRO A 69 4.58 -33.07 -3.60
C PRO A 69 5.39 -33.21 -4.90
N PRO A 70 6.72 -33.41 -4.82
CA PRO A 70 7.49 -33.75 -6.00
C PRO A 70 6.83 -34.98 -6.63
N ARG A 71 6.55 -34.90 -7.93
CA ARG A 71 6.08 -36.05 -8.71
C ARG A 71 7.07 -37.18 -8.42
N ALA A 72 6.62 -38.22 -7.72
CA ALA A 72 7.43 -39.40 -7.49
C ALA A 72 7.95 -39.87 -8.85
N ALA A 73 9.28 -39.87 -9.01
CA ALA A 73 9.91 -40.41 -10.21
C ALA A 73 9.52 -41.89 -10.29
N ALA A 74 8.80 -42.24 -11.36
CA ALA A 74 8.49 -43.61 -11.74
C ALA A 74 9.60 -44.15 -12.63
#